data_AF-A0A4W5JQB0-F1
#
_entry.id   AF-A0A4W5JQB0-F1
#
_cell.length_a   1.000
_cell.length_b   1.000
_cell.length_c   1.000
_cell.angle_alpha   90.00
_cell.angle_beta   90.00
_cell.angle_gamma   90.00
#
_symmetry.space_group_name_H-M   'P 1'
#
loop_
_entity.id
_entity.type
_entity.pdbx_description
1 polymer ?
#
loop_
_entity_poly.entity_id
_entity_poly.type
_entity_poly.pdbx_seq_one_letter_code
_entity_poly.pdbx_strand_id
1 'polypeptide(L)'
;MGLHSAQKKHFPLKGIDGVVALFDAELHKPEPDLALLSLVLGFVEHFLAVNRVIPINVPGVRFEPLEPDCPNSCFPIVELGMLSALRERFTAQIRGAVDLSQYRRPAGGSSRELVKKVSDVIWNSLSRSYFKDRAHIQSLFSLITGTKLDSSGVAFAVVAACQVLGLRDVHLALSEDHAWVIFGKNGEETAEVTWHGKGNEDRRGQTVAAGVGERSWLYLKGSYMKCNRNMEVAFMVCAINPSLDLHTDSSEMLQLQQRLLWLLYERGDLERYPMAMGTLADLEDQEPIPGKENPYTIHLKAVNSAKKYYNNEHIYPFMYLGGYHYRHREVREALGAWAEAAQVMQDYNYFREDEEIYKEFFDIANDVIPTLLKETAAAAESGGEGGEKDQPIQAAAFSALQDPECFAHLLRFYDGICKWEEGSPTPVLHVGWATYLVQSLSRFDAQIRQKVSIITKEPEPQDDDDQSSEDPREGRRRGPRRESKLEDQASPPTQSTPTTPVPPTQPAQAKKVGGEGGTRRRSSGLRGGDPEVKAKSPSPVPSPAQQLPSPSVGPLVAFQSKKMKGMKELLSAAKINSSAIKLQLTAQSQVQMKRQKSTQSGDYTMSFMKRQRKSL
;
A
#
# COMPACT_ATOMS: atom_id res chain seq x y z
N MET A 1 -4.72 -22.64 32.75
CA MET A 1 -4.42 -21.54 31.81
C MET A 1 -3.03 -21.78 31.28
N GLY A 2 -2.92 -21.98 29.98
CA GLY A 2 -1.82 -22.67 29.33
C GLY A 2 -2.37 -23.25 28.04
N LEU A 3 -1.56 -23.95 27.28
CA LEU A 3 -2.02 -24.60 26.05
C LEU A 3 -3.24 -25.48 26.33
N HIS A 4 -4.26 -25.37 25.48
CA HIS A 4 -5.45 -26.21 25.54
C HIS A 4 -5.06 -27.68 25.29
N SER A 5 -5.83 -28.62 25.83
CA SER A 5 -5.58 -30.05 25.63
C SER A 5 -5.52 -30.42 24.13
N ALA A 6 -6.35 -29.79 23.30
CA ALA A 6 -6.32 -29.96 21.84
C ALA A 6 -4.98 -29.50 21.22
N GLN A 7 -4.45 -28.35 21.65
CA GLN A 7 -3.14 -27.84 21.18
C GLN A 7 -2.01 -28.78 21.55
N LYS A 8 -1.99 -29.26 22.80
CA LYS A 8 -0.95 -30.13 23.33
C LYS A 8 -0.81 -31.45 22.56
N LYS A 9 -1.89 -31.93 21.94
CA LYS A 9 -1.90 -33.20 21.17
C LYS A 9 -1.07 -33.17 19.90
N HIS A 10 -0.78 -31.99 19.35
CA HIS A 10 0.07 -31.87 18.17
C HIS A 10 1.55 -32.08 18.49
N PHE A 11 1.96 -31.92 19.75
CA PHE A 11 3.35 -31.99 20.15
C PHE A 11 3.78 -33.44 20.45
N PRO A 12 5.05 -33.80 20.18
CA PRO A 12 6.10 -32.94 19.59
C PRO A 12 5.85 -32.66 18.10
N LEU A 13 6.14 -31.44 17.64
CA LEU A 13 6.06 -31.13 16.20
C LEU A 13 7.32 -31.66 15.52
N LYS A 14 7.10 -32.47 14.48
CA LYS A 14 8.15 -33.13 13.71
C LYS A 14 7.98 -32.77 12.24
N GLY A 15 9.07 -32.31 11.62
CA GLY A 15 9.07 -31.87 10.23
C GLY A 15 8.15 -30.69 9.94
N ILE A 16 8.10 -30.32 8.67
CA ILE A 16 7.26 -29.22 8.15
C ILE A 16 5.77 -29.54 8.34
N ASP A 17 5.35 -30.76 8.00
CA ASP A 17 3.93 -31.15 8.08
C ASP A 17 3.38 -31.10 9.52
N GLY A 18 4.21 -31.39 10.53
CA GLY A 18 3.83 -31.24 11.93
C GLY A 18 3.50 -29.79 12.30
N VAL A 19 4.27 -28.83 11.78
CA VAL A 19 4.00 -27.39 11.97
C VAL A 19 2.74 -26.98 11.20
N VAL A 20 2.61 -27.38 9.93
CA VAL A 20 1.42 -27.09 9.11
C VAL A 20 0.14 -27.62 9.76
N ALA A 21 0.16 -28.84 10.32
CA ALA A 21 -0.98 -29.42 11.02
C ALA A 21 -1.38 -28.65 12.29
N LEU A 22 -0.41 -28.07 13.01
CA LEU A 22 -0.72 -27.19 14.15
C LEU A 22 -1.38 -25.88 13.66
N PHE A 23 -0.85 -25.28 12.60
CA PHE A 23 -1.40 -24.05 12.02
C PHE A 23 -2.83 -24.25 11.51
N ASP A 24 -3.09 -25.34 10.78
CA ASP A 24 -4.43 -25.66 10.30
C ASP A 24 -5.41 -25.84 11.48
N ALA A 25 -5.00 -26.55 12.53
CA ALA A 25 -5.84 -26.72 13.73
C ALA A 25 -6.12 -25.41 14.47
N GLU A 26 -5.18 -24.47 14.51
CA GLU A 26 -5.40 -23.14 15.09
C GLU A 26 -6.30 -22.27 14.21
N LEU A 27 -6.12 -22.28 12.89
CA LEU A 27 -6.90 -21.47 11.93
C LEU A 27 -8.38 -21.88 11.86
N HIS A 28 -8.74 -23.07 12.32
CA HIS A 28 -10.14 -23.48 12.49
C HIS A 28 -10.81 -22.86 13.72
N LYS A 29 -10.04 -22.21 14.61
CA LYS A 29 -10.58 -21.53 15.79
C LYS A 29 -10.91 -20.07 15.43
N PRO A 30 -11.91 -19.47 16.10
CA PRO A 30 -12.18 -18.04 15.95
C PRO A 30 -11.03 -17.18 16.50
N GLU A 31 -10.23 -17.71 17.41
CA GLU A 31 -9.09 -17.05 18.06
C GLU A 31 -7.87 -17.98 17.97
N PRO A 32 -7.19 -18.07 16.81
CA PRO A 32 -5.90 -18.75 16.71
C PRO A 32 -4.91 -18.13 17.70
N ASP A 33 -4.15 -18.97 18.41
CA ASP A 33 -3.21 -18.52 19.44
C ASP A 33 -1.94 -17.93 18.81
N LEU A 34 -1.93 -16.60 18.61
CA LEU A 34 -0.83 -15.88 17.97
C LEU A 34 0.49 -16.07 18.72
N ALA A 35 0.41 -16.15 20.07
CA ALA A 35 1.60 -16.31 20.88
C ALA A 35 2.24 -17.69 20.68
N LEU A 36 1.43 -18.74 20.65
CA LEU A 36 1.88 -20.10 20.35
C LEU A 36 2.52 -20.18 18.96
N LEU A 37 1.80 -19.74 17.93
CA LEU A 37 2.25 -19.85 16.54
C LEU A 37 3.56 -19.07 16.31
N SER A 38 3.71 -17.89 16.90
CA SER A 38 4.92 -17.06 16.77
C SER A 38 6.13 -17.68 17.45
N LEU A 39 5.91 -18.29 18.62
CA LEU A 39 6.95 -19.01 19.33
C LEU A 39 7.41 -20.26 18.57
N VAL A 40 6.48 -20.98 17.92
CA VAL A 40 6.81 -22.14 17.07
C VAL A 40 7.62 -21.71 15.85
N LEU A 41 7.17 -20.71 15.08
CA LEU A 41 7.91 -20.22 13.91
C LEU A 41 9.30 -19.71 14.29
N GLY A 42 9.38 -18.85 15.32
CA GLY A 42 10.66 -18.30 15.74
C GLY A 42 11.63 -19.35 16.30
N PHE A 43 11.12 -20.41 16.94
CA PHE A 43 11.94 -21.54 17.37
C PHE A 43 12.51 -22.31 16.17
N VAL A 44 11.66 -22.64 15.18
CA VAL A 44 12.08 -23.37 13.97
C VAL A 44 13.07 -22.53 13.15
N GLU A 45 12.76 -21.26 12.91
CA GLU A 45 13.64 -20.32 12.20
C GLU A 45 14.99 -20.13 12.92
N HIS A 46 15.00 -20.12 14.25
CA HIS A 46 16.27 -20.01 14.99
C HIS A 46 17.23 -21.16 14.65
N PHE A 47 16.75 -22.39 14.58
CA PHE A 47 17.60 -23.55 14.34
C PHE A 47 17.82 -23.87 12.85
N LEU A 48 16.98 -23.32 11.96
CA LEU A 48 17.12 -23.52 10.52
C LEU A 48 17.80 -22.34 9.80
N ALA A 49 17.78 -21.13 10.37
CA ALA A 49 18.40 -19.94 9.79
C ALA A 49 19.49 -19.30 10.68
N VAL A 50 19.18 -19.04 11.96
CA VAL A 50 20.09 -18.26 12.83
C VAL A 50 21.30 -19.05 13.31
N ASN A 51 21.09 -20.26 13.80
CA ASN A 51 22.13 -21.13 14.32
C ASN A 51 21.82 -22.59 14.00
N ARG A 52 22.36 -23.07 12.88
CA ARG A 52 22.17 -24.44 12.38
C ARG A 52 23.08 -25.48 13.04
N VAL A 53 23.93 -25.06 13.98
CA VAL A 53 24.79 -25.99 14.72
C VAL A 53 23.94 -26.77 15.72
N ILE A 54 23.84 -28.09 15.53
CA ILE A 54 23.11 -28.97 16.43
C ILE A 54 23.77 -28.93 17.83
N PRO A 55 23.07 -28.44 18.86
CA PRO A 55 23.64 -28.32 20.19
C PRO A 55 23.76 -29.71 20.84
N ILE A 56 25.00 -30.19 21.03
CA ILE A 56 25.29 -31.47 21.68
C ILE A 56 25.14 -31.42 23.22
N ASN A 57 25.10 -30.22 23.79
CA ASN A 57 25.14 -29.97 25.23
C ASN A 57 23.85 -29.34 25.78
N VAL A 58 22.78 -29.27 24.98
CA VAL A 58 21.49 -28.71 25.41
C VAL A 58 20.46 -29.85 25.52
N PRO A 59 20.20 -30.36 26.73
CA PRO A 59 19.19 -31.40 26.94
C PRO A 59 17.81 -30.91 26.48
N GLY A 60 17.10 -31.73 25.72
CA GLY A 60 15.72 -31.45 25.31
C GLY A 60 15.57 -30.74 23.95
N VAL A 61 16.66 -30.33 23.30
CA VAL A 61 16.64 -29.96 21.88
C VAL A 61 17.07 -31.18 21.07
N ARG A 62 16.18 -31.68 20.21
CA ARG A 62 16.40 -32.86 19.37
C ARG A 62 16.18 -32.48 17.93
N PHE A 63 16.87 -33.19 17.04
CA PHE A 63 16.74 -33.04 15.60
C PHE A 63 16.36 -34.38 14.99
N GLU A 64 15.47 -34.36 14.01
CA GLU A 64 15.11 -35.51 13.21
C GLU A 64 15.54 -35.27 11.76
N PRO A 65 16.15 -36.27 11.08
CA PRO A 65 16.45 -36.16 9.66
C PRO A 65 15.14 -36.02 8.88
N LEU A 66 15.08 -35.05 7.95
CA LEU A 66 13.92 -34.87 7.08
C LEU A 66 13.83 -35.98 6.03
N GLU A 67 14.98 -36.51 5.61
CA GLU A 67 15.08 -37.67 4.73
C GLU A 67 16.00 -38.74 5.36
N PRO A 68 15.65 -40.04 5.27
CA PRO A 68 16.38 -41.12 5.96
C PRO A 68 17.89 -41.18 5.65
N ASP A 69 18.32 -40.70 4.48
CA ASP A 69 19.70 -40.82 3.97
C ASP A 69 20.43 -39.47 3.80
N CYS A 70 19.83 -38.35 4.25
CA CYS A 70 20.44 -37.02 4.16
C CYS A 70 20.81 -36.47 5.55
N PRO A 71 22.01 -36.76 6.08
CA PRO A 71 22.44 -36.27 7.40
C PRO A 71 22.55 -34.74 7.49
N ASN A 72 22.54 -34.04 6.35
CA ASN A 72 22.66 -32.58 6.28
C ASN A 72 21.32 -31.84 6.32
N SER A 73 20.18 -32.55 6.22
CA SER A 73 18.84 -31.95 6.33
C SER A 73 18.13 -32.50 7.55
N CYS A 74 18.14 -31.70 8.62
CA CYS A 74 17.61 -32.04 9.92
C CYS A 74 16.61 -30.97 10.38
N PHE A 75 15.46 -31.41 10.90
CA PHE A 75 14.43 -30.52 11.43
C PHE A 75 14.49 -30.47 12.96
N PRO A 76 14.41 -29.27 13.58
CA PRO A 76 14.37 -29.14 15.03
C PRO A 76 13.02 -29.62 15.57
N ILE A 77 13.03 -30.66 16.41
CA ILE A 77 11.81 -31.15 17.05
C ILE A 77 11.32 -30.10 18.03
N VAL A 78 10.07 -29.68 17.86
CA VAL A 78 9.44 -28.71 18.74
C VAL A 78 8.78 -29.45 19.90
N GLU A 79 9.46 -29.48 21.05
CA GLU A 79 9.00 -30.16 22.26
C GLU A 79 7.97 -29.32 23.05
N LEU A 80 6.92 -29.98 23.55
CA LEU A 80 5.83 -29.31 24.27
C LEU A 80 6.31 -28.53 25.50
N GLY A 81 7.23 -29.13 26.28
CA GLY A 81 7.68 -28.55 27.54
C GLY A 81 8.37 -27.20 27.35
N MET A 82 9.25 -27.12 26.35
CA MET A 82 9.99 -25.89 26.02
C MET A 82 9.05 -24.79 25.52
N LEU A 83 8.15 -25.11 24.59
CA LEU A 83 7.21 -24.13 24.04
C LEU A 83 6.19 -23.67 25.09
N SER A 84 5.73 -24.57 25.97
CA SER A 84 4.86 -24.22 27.09
C SER A 84 5.55 -23.22 28.03
N ALA A 85 6.82 -23.46 28.37
CA ALA A 85 7.58 -22.57 29.24
C ALA A 85 7.78 -21.17 28.63
N LEU A 86 8.11 -21.09 27.34
CA LEU A 86 8.25 -19.82 26.63
C LEU A 86 6.93 -19.03 26.59
N ARG A 87 5.82 -19.72 26.28
CA ARG A 87 4.48 -19.11 26.24
C ARG A 87 4.02 -18.65 27.62
N GLU A 88 4.28 -19.43 28.67
CA GLU A 88 3.99 -19.06 30.05
C GLU A 88 4.82 -17.85 30.49
N ARG A 89 6.09 -17.78 30.11
CA ARG A 89 6.94 -16.61 30.38
C ARG A 89 6.39 -15.34 29.73
N PHE A 90 6.02 -15.38 28.44
CA PHE A 90 5.37 -14.24 27.77
C PHE A 90 4.07 -13.86 28.47
N THR A 91 3.21 -14.85 28.76
CA THR A 91 1.91 -14.61 29.42
C THR A 91 2.06 -13.97 30.79
N ALA A 92 2.99 -14.46 31.60
CA ALA A 92 3.26 -13.95 32.94
C ALA A 92 3.81 -12.52 32.91
N GLN A 93 4.71 -12.22 31.96
CA GLN A 93 5.25 -10.88 31.76
C GLN A 93 4.14 -9.87 31.44
N ILE A 94 3.25 -10.19 30.49
CA ILE A 94 2.16 -9.28 30.09
C ILE A 94 1.15 -9.10 31.23
N ARG A 95 0.66 -10.21 31.81
CA ARG A 95 -0.37 -10.14 32.88
C ARG A 95 0.16 -9.56 34.18
N GLY A 96 1.44 -9.72 34.49
CA GLY A 96 2.07 -9.10 35.65
C GLY A 96 2.28 -7.60 35.50
N ALA A 97 2.39 -7.10 34.27
CA ALA A 97 2.68 -5.68 34.00
C ALA A 97 1.43 -4.84 33.67
N VAL A 98 0.30 -5.47 33.33
CA VAL A 98 -0.95 -4.81 32.94
C VAL A 98 -2.08 -5.22 33.86
N ASP A 99 -2.45 -4.33 34.78
CA ASP A 99 -3.62 -4.48 35.64
C ASP A 99 -4.88 -3.97 34.93
N LEU A 100 -5.68 -4.89 34.40
CA LEU A 100 -6.91 -4.56 33.66
C LEU A 100 -7.97 -3.82 34.51
N SER A 101 -7.90 -3.88 35.85
CA SER A 101 -8.85 -3.17 36.72
C SER A 101 -8.69 -1.64 36.67
N GLN A 102 -7.51 -1.16 36.27
CA GLN A 102 -7.18 0.27 36.16
C GLN A 102 -7.72 0.91 34.88
N TYR A 103 -8.15 0.11 33.90
CA TYR A 103 -8.55 0.59 32.59
C TYR A 103 -10.05 0.37 32.37
N ARG A 104 -10.78 1.47 32.16
CA ARG A 104 -12.19 1.39 31.77
C ARG A 104 -12.29 0.87 30.34
N ARG A 105 -13.28 0.00 30.10
CA ARG A 105 -13.60 -0.55 28.78
C ARG A 105 -14.89 0.08 28.25
N PRO A 106 -14.82 1.26 27.59
CA PRO A 106 -16.01 1.93 27.06
C PRO A 106 -16.69 1.06 26.00
N ALA A 107 -18.01 0.90 26.10
CA ALA A 107 -18.84 0.12 25.16
C ALA A 107 -18.36 -1.32 24.87
N GLY A 108 -17.59 -1.93 25.78
CA GLY A 108 -17.02 -3.27 25.62
C GLY A 108 -15.72 -3.35 24.81
N GLY A 109 -15.20 -2.21 24.30
CA GLY A 109 -13.92 -2.12 23.61
C GLY A 109 -12.76 -1.69 24.51
N SER A 110 -11.55 -1.81 23.99
CA SER A 110 -10.30 -1.39 24.62
C SER A 110 -10.11 0.12 24.49
N SER A 111 -9.56 0.77 25.52
CA SER A 111 -9.24 2.21 25.47
C SER A 111 -7.85 2.45 24.88
N ARG A 112 -7.62 3.66 24.35
CA ARG A 112 -6.30 4.08 23.83
C ARG A 112 -5.21 3.99 24.89
N GLU A 113 -5.52 4.35 26.14
CA GLU A 113 -4.59 4.29 27.26
C GLU A 113 -4.19 2.84 27.59
N LEU A 114 -5.13 1.89 27.49
CA LEU A 114 -4.84 0.47 27.68
C LEU A 114 -3.95 -0.06 26.56
N VAL A 115 -4.26 0.24 25.30
CA VAL A 115 -3.44 -0.17 24.15
C VAL A 115 -2.04 0.41 24.24
N LYS A 116 -1.92 1.71 24.56
CA LYS A 116 -0.62 2.35 24.79
C LYS A 116 0.14 1.71 25.95
N LYS A 117 -0.53 1.35 27.06
CA LYS A 117 0.11 0.64 28.17
C LYS A 117 0.70 -0.70 27.72
N VAL A 118 -0.02 -1.47 26.91
CA VAL A 118 0.51 -2.75 26.37
C VAL A 118 1.71 -2.48 25.45
N SER A 119 1.64 -1.47 24.58
CA SER A 119 2.80 -1.03 23.77
C SER A 119 4.00 -0.66 24.63
N ASP A 120 3.81 0.09 25.71
CA ASP A 120 4.89 0.45 26.65
C ASP A 120 5.47 -0.78 27.35
N VAL A 121 4.68 -1.79 27.67
CA VAL A 121 5.19 -3.04 28.25
C VAL A 121 6.11 -3.75 27.26
N ILE A 122 5.69 -3.90 25.99
CA ILE A 122 6.53 -4.52 24.96
C ILE A 122 7.80 -3.70 24.73
N TRP A 123 7.65 -2.39 24.52
CA TRP A 123 8.76 -1.47 24.26
C TRP A 123 9.83 -1.49 25.36
N ASN A 124 9.40 -1.38 26.62
CA ASN A 124 10.32 -1.37 27.76
C ASN A 124 10.96 -2.73 28.03
N SER A 125 10.47 -3.79 27.38
CA SER A 125 11.06 -5.12 27.45
C SER A 125 12.16 -5.34 26.41
N LEU A 126 12.31 -4.41 25.45
CA LEU A 126 13.35 -4.49 24.42
C LEU A 126 14.72 -4.05 24.96
N SER A 127 15.77 -4.66 24.42
CA SER A 127 17.15 -4.23 24.62
C SER A 127 17.33 -2.77 24.24
N ARG A 128 18.02 -1.98 25.07
CA ARG A 128 18.23 -0.54 24.83
C ARG A 128 18.99 -0.21 23.56
N SER A 129 19.84 -1.12 23.09
CA SER A 129 20.64 -0.95 21.88
C SER A 129 20.81 -2.29 21.18
N TYR A 130 20.33 -2.35 19.93
CA TYR A 130 20.57 -3.42 18.98
C TYR A 130 20.34 -2.88 17.58
N PHE A 131 20.86 -3.59 16.58
CA PHE A 131 20.61 -3.26 15.17
C PHE A 131 19.16 -3.62 14.82
N LYS A 132 18.33 -2.60 14.57
CA LYS A 132 16.88 -2.74 14.35
C LYS A 132 16.53 -3.43 13.04
N ASP A 133 17.40 -3.32 12.05
CA ASP A 133 17.24 -3.94 10.72
C ASP A 133 17.92 -5.33 10.66
N ARG A 134 18.20 -5.94 11.81
CA ARG A 134 18.77 -7.29 11.86
C ARG A 134 17.71 -8.29 11.42
N ALA A 135 18.10 -9.32 10.67
CA ALA A 135 17.22 -10.44 10.38
C ALA A 135 16.88 -11.28 11.64
N HIS A 136 15.80 -12.05 11.56
CA HIS A 136 15.37 -13.04 12.58
C HIS A 136 15.00 -12.47 13.95
N ILE A 137 14.56 -11.21 13.99
CA ILE A 137 14.05 -10.55 15.20
C ILE A 137 12.61 -10.08 15.05
N GLN A 138 11.80 -10.75 14.25
CA GLN A 138 10.38 -10.47 14.02
C GLN A 138 9.44 -11.22 14.97
N SER A 139 9.88 -12.35 15.53
CA SER A 139 9.02 -13.28 16.28
C SER A 139 9.02 -13.06 17.81
N LEU A 140 7.97 -13.54 18.48
CA LEU A 140 7.92 -13.57 19.95
C LEU A 140 9.02 -14.46 20.57
N PHE A 141 9.54 -15.43 19.81
CA PHE A 141 10.69 -16.21 20.24
C PHE A 141 11.91 -15.29 20.45
N SER A 142 12.15 -14.38 19.51
CA SER A 142 13.22 -13.39 19.61
C SER A 142 13.00 -12.39 20.76
N LEU A 143 11.76 -11.98 21.00
CA LEU A 143 11.42 -11.15 22.16
C LEU A 143 11.77 -11.86 23.48
N ILE A 144 11.34 -13.11 23.65
CA ILE A 144 11.48 -13.82 24.93
C ILE A 144 12.90 -14.32 25.19
N THR A 145 13.62 -14.73 24.14
CA THR A 145 14.98 -15.27 24.27
C THR A 145 16.05 -14.19 24.14
N GLY A 146 15.82 -13.19 23.29
CA GLY A 146 16.81 -12.18 22.92
C GLY A 146 16.44 -10.74 23.29
N THR A 147 15.20 -10.46 23.72
CA THR A 147 14.68 -9.10 24.00
C THR A 147 14.82 -8.14 22.82
N LYS A 148 14.68 -8.65 21.60
CA LYS A 148 14.84 -7.88 20.36
C LYS A 148 13.61 -8.08 19.49
N LEU A 149 13.13 -6.98 18.92
CA LEU A 149 12.11 -6.99 17.88
C LEU A 149 12.47 -6.00 16.77
N ASP A 150 12.16 -6.30 15.52
CA ASP A 150 12.09 -5.27 14.47
C ASP A 150 10.80 -4.44 14.61
N SER A 151 10.60 -3.46 13.72
CA SER A 151 9.46 -2.53 13.84
C SER A 151 8.11 -3.24 13.79
N SER A 152 7.88 -4.06 12.77
CA SER A 152 6.60 -4.75 12.57
C SER A 152 6.37 -5.85 13.62
N GLY A 153 7.44 -6.51 14.08
CA GLY A 153 7.44 -7.48 15.17
C GLY A 153 6.98 -6.86 16.49
N VAL A 154 7.30 -5.59 16.77
CA VAL A 154 6.74 -4.87 17.93
C VAL A 154 5.24 -4.71 17.82
N ALA A 155 4.72 -4.27 16.66
CA ALA A 155 3.28 -4.12 16.46
C ALA A 155 2.54 -5.46 16.63
N PHE A 156 3.08 -6.53 16.04
CA PHE A 156 2.56 -7.88 16.21
C PHE A 156 2.59 -8.35 17.68
N ALA A 157 3.69 -8.10 18.39
CA ALA A 157 3.81 -8.48 19.79
C ALA A 157 2.80 -7.76 20.69
N VAL A 158 2.46 -6.50 20.37
CA VAL A 158 1.38 -5.77 21.05
C VAL A 158 0.03 -6.44 20.82
N VAL A 159 -0.28 -6.85 19.59
CA VAL A 159 -1.53 -7.56 19.26
C VAL A 159 -1.62 -8.91 19.98
N ALA A 160 -0.53 -9.68 19.98
CA ALA A 160 -0.47 -10.96 20.71
C ALA A 160 -0.61 -10.77 22.23
N ALA A 161 0.01 -9.73 22.80
CA ALA A 161 -0.15 -9.37 24.21
C ALA A 161 -1.59 -8.96 24.55
N CYS A 162 -2.25 -8.20 23.67
CA CYS A 162 -3.66 -7.86 23.80
C CYS A 162 -4.54 -9.11 23.77
N GLN A 163 -4.27 -10.07 22.87
CA GLN A 163 -4.99 -11.36 22.84
C GLN A 163 -4.83 -12.13 24.15
N VAL A 164 -3.62 -12.17 24.73
CA VAL A 164 -3.33 -12.82 26.03
C VAL A 164 -4.13 -12.20 27.19
N LEU A 165 -4.39 -10.90 27.12
CA LEU A 165 -5.22 -10.14 28.06
C LEU A 165 -6.73 -10.28 27.79
N GLY A 166 -7.12 -10.96 26.70
CA GLY A 166 -8.52 -11.13 26.29
C GLY A 166 -9.12 -9.91 25.58
N LEU A 167 -8.28 -9.03 25.04
CA LEU A 167 -8.69 -7.84 24.29
C LEU A 167 -8.87 -8.22 22.82
N ARG A 168 -10.08 -8.69 22.49
CA ARG A 168 -10.42 -9.22 21.15
C ARG A 168 -10.64 -8.16 20.08
N ASP A 169 -10.79 -6.91 20.47
CA ASP A 169 -11.04 -5.80 19.54
C ASP A 169 -9.75 -5.18 18.99
N VAL A 170 -8.58 -5.49 19.57
CA VAL A 170 -7.28 -4.92 19.17
C VAL A 170 -6.65 -5.78 18.09
N HIS A 171 -6.59 -5.26 16.86
CA HIS A 171 -6.08 -5.94 15.68
C HIS A 171 -4.88 -5.23 15.05
N LEU A 172 -4.10 -5.99 14.28
CA LEU A 172 -3.01 -5.45 13.50
C LEU A 172 -3.54 -4.63 12.30
N ALA A 173 -2.92 -3.49 12.05
CA ALA A 173 -3.10 -2.74 10.83
C ALA A 173 -1.76 -2.64 10.10
N LEU A 174 -1.81 -2.84 8.78
CA LEU A 174 -0.62 -2.95 7.94
C LEU A 174 -0.79 -2.07 6.70
N SER A 175 0.17 -1.18 6.48
CA SER A 175 0.42 -0.66 5.15
C SER A 175 1.41 -1.57 4.41
N GLU A 176 2.02 -1.04 3.36
CA GLU A 176 3.05 -1.74 2.60
C GLU A 176 4.44 -1.68 3.26
N ASP A 177 4.68 -0.76 4.21
CA ASP A 177 5.98 -0.57 4.89
C ASP A 177 5.87 -0.17 6.37
N HIS A 178 4.67 -0.18 6.95
CA HIS A 178 4.47 0.14 8.36
C HIS A 178 3.36 -0.66 9.01
N ALA A 179 3.45 -0.80 10.34
CA ALA A 179 2.51 -1.56 11.14
C ALA A 179 2.10 -0.79 12.40
N TRP A 180 0.81 -0.80 12.69
CA TRP A 180 0.24 -0.21 13.90
C TRP A 180 -0.96 -1.05 14.36
N VAL A 181 -1.75 -0.57 15.33
CA VAL A 181 -2.95 -1.29 15.77
C VAL A 181 -4.22 -0.50 15.54
N ILE A 182 -5.28 -1.23 15.23
CA ILE A 182 -6.66 -0.74 15.23
C ILE A 182 -7.42 -1.35 16.41
N PHE A 183 -8.37 -0.62 16.96
CA PHE A 183 -9.17 -1.09 18.10
C PHE A 183 -10.51 -0.36 18.20
N GLY A 184 -11.28 -0.69 19.25
CA GLY A 184 -12.60 -0.11 19.46
C GLY A 184 -13.66 -0.70 18.53
N LYS A 185 -14.82 -0.04 18.45
CA LYS A 185 -15.93 -0.52 17.64
C LYS A 185 -15.51 -0.56 16.16
N ASN A 186 -15.64 -1.72 15.53
CA ASN A 186 -15.30 -1.95 14.12
C ASN A 186 -13.85 -1.58 13.70
N GLY A 187 -12.90 -1.43 14.65
CA GLY A 187 -11.55 -0.98 14.32
C GLY A 187 -11.51 0.46 13.76
N GLU A 188 -12.33 1.34 14.33
CA GLU A 188 -12.39 2.77 13.98
C GLU A 188 -11.26 3.58 14.62
N GLU A 189 -10.73 3.14 15.76
CA GLU A 189 -9.60 3.79 16.42
C GLU A 189 -8.27 3.20 15.92
N THR A 190 -7.25 4.05 15.84
CA THR A 190 -5.88 3.67 15.45
C THR A 190 -4.87 4.14 16.48
N ALA A 191 -3.86 3.35 16.77
CA ALA A 191 -2.73 3.78 17.59
C ALA A 191 -1.40 3.29 17.01
N GLU A 192 -0.47 4.22 16.82
CA GLU A 192 0.93 3.91 16.66
C GLU A 192 1.45 3.14 17.88
N VAL A 193 2.21 2.07 17.66
CA VAL A 193 2.74 1.22 18.75
C VAL A 193 4.21 0.87 18.59
N THR A 194 4.81 1.26 17.48
CA THR A 194 6.20 0.99 17.11
C THR A 194 6.83 2.25 16.47
N TRP A 195 8.08 2.15 16.03
CA TRP A 195 8.76 3.20 15.27
C TRP A 195 8.63 2.95 13.76
N HIS A 196 8.84 3.98 12.95
CA HIS A 196 9.10 3.83 11.52
C HIS A 196 10.40 4.54 11.13
N GLY A 197 11.14 3.96 10.19
CA GLY A 197 12.41 4.49 9.69
C GLY A 197 13.49 4.67 10.78
N LYS A 198 14.39 5.63 10.52
CA LYS A 198 15.55 5.94 11.38
C LYS A 198 15.35 7.17 12.28
N GLY A 199 14.14 7.73 12.28
CA GLY A 199 13.79 8.89 13.10
C GLY A 199 13.69 8.57 14.60
N ASN A 200 13.93 9.57 15.44
CA ASN A 200 13.82 9.47 16.90
C ASN A 200 12.46 9.96 17.44
N GLU A 201 11.48 10.22 16.56
CA GLU A 201 10.16 10.69 16.99
C GLU A 201 9.33 9.51 17.52
N ASP A 202 9.06 9.52 18.83
CA ASP A 202 8.14 8.55 19.44
C ASP A 202 6.69 8.97 19.15
N ARG A 203 6.12 8.41 18.08
CA ARG A 203 4.71 8.62 17.71
C ARG A 203 3.75 7.67 18.46
N ARG A 204 4.25 6.78 19.33
CA ARG A 204 3.42 5.75 19.96
C ARG A 204 2.26 6.35 20.78
N GLY A 205 1.08 5.77 20.57
CA GLY A 205 -0.20 6.20 21.12
C GLY A 205 -0.94 7.23 20.27
N GLN A 206 -0.32 7.84 19.26
CA GLN A 206 -0.97 8.79 18.36
C GLN A 206 -1.82 8.07 17.30
N THR A 207 -2.76 8.80 16.70
CA THR A 207 -3.55 8.34 15.54
C THR A 207 -2.75 8.46 14.25
N VAL A 208 -3.07 7.64 13.25
CA VAL A 208 -2.46 7.70 11.91
C VAL A 208 -3.15 8.71 10.98
N ALA A 209 -4.19 9.41 11.46
CA ALA A 209 -5.03 10.29 10.65
C ALA A 209 -4.25 11.42 9.93
N ALA A 210 -3.16 11.92 10.53
CA ALA A 210 -2.33 12.94 9.91
C ALA A 210 -1.67 12.43 8.62
N GLY A 211 -0.99 11.28 8.69
CA GLY A 211 -0.34 10.67 7.51
C GLY A 211 -1.32 10.24 6.42
N VAL A 212 -2.53 9.81 6.82
CA VAL A 212 -3.64 9.56 5.88
C VAL A 212 -4.07 10.86 5.17
N GLY A 213 -4.28 11.94 5.92
CA GLY A 213 -4.69 13.24 5.36
C GLY A 213 -3.62 13.89 4.47
N GLU A 214 -2.36 13.60 4.75
CA GLU A 214 -1.20 14.04 3.96
C GLU A 214 -1.01 13.27 2.66
N ARG A 215 -1.73 12.15 2.48
CA ARG A 215 -1.63 11.24 1.32
C ARG A 215 -0.20 10.68 1.16
N SER A 216 0.46 10.34 2.27
CA SER A 216 1.70 9.58 2.25
C SER A 216 1.43 8.11 1.90
N TRP A 217 2.34 7.51 1.13
CA TRP A 217 2.27 6.09 0.78
C TRP A 217 2.31 5.21 2.03
N LEU A 218 3.08 5.61 3.04
CA LEU A 218 3.21 4.92 4.32
C LEU A 218 1.87 4.57 5.00
N TYR A 219 0.82 5.36 4.77
CA TYR A 219 -0.52 5.14 5.34
C TYR A 219 -1.59 4.85 4.28
N LEU A 220 -1.20 4.67 3.02
CA LEU A 220 -2.02 4.25 1.88
C LEU A 220 -3.36 5.01 1.74
N LYS A 221 -3.37 6.32 2.01
CA LYS A 221 -4.59 7.17 2.00
C LYS A 221 -5.77 6.61 2.81
N GLY A 222 -5.48 5.75 3.80
CA GLY A 222 -6.49 5.08 4.63
C GLY A 222 -6.94 3.70 4.12
N SER A 223 -6.50 3.27 2.94
CA SER A 223 -6.77 1.94 2.36
C SER A 223 -5.75 0.87 2.80
N TYR A 224 -5.23 1.00 4.02
CA TYR A 224 -4.37 0.00 4.63
C TYR A 224 -5.17 -1.25 5.07
N MET A 225 -4.47 -2.37 5.26
CA MET A 225 -5.09 -3.63 5.67
C MET A 225 -5.50 -3.57 7.14
N LYS A 226 -6.78 -3.81 7.41
CA LYS A 226 -7.34 -4.01 8.75
C LYS A 226 -7.44 -5.50 9.02
N CYS A 227 -6.45 -6.08 9.70
CA CYS A 227 -6.35 -7.52 9.83
C CYS A 227 -7.44 -8.09 10.74
N ASN A 228 -7.92 -9.29 10.40
CA ASN A 228 -8.55 -10.18 11.38
C ASN A 228 -7.49 -11.14 11.96
N ARG A 229 -7.89 -12.06 12.85
CA ARG A 229 -6.95 -13.02 13.45
C ARG A 229 -6.25 -13.92 12.42
N ASN A 230 -6.94 -14.35 11.36
CA ASN A 230 -6.34 -15.21 10.33
C ASN A 230 -5.35 -14.42 9.46
N MET A 231 -5.62 -13.14 9.18
CA MET A 231 -4.67 -12.25 8.49
C MET A 231 -3.44 -11.95 9.36
N GLU A 232 -3.57 -11.91 10.69
CA GLU A 232 -2.42 -11.80 11.60
C GLU A 232 -1.57 -13.07 11.60
N VAL A 233 -2.19 -14.24 11.41
CA VAL A 233 -1.47 -15.49 11.14
C VAL A 233 -0.83 -15.47 9.75
N ALA A 234 -1.46 -14.89 8.74
CA ALA A 234 -0.83 -14.68 7.43
C ALA A 234 0.37 -13.74 7.53
N PHE A 235 0.26 -12.65 8.29
CA PHE A 235 1.37 -11.71 8.53
C PHE A 235 2.60 -12.42 9.11
N MET A 236 2.45 -13.21 10.18
CA MET A 236 3.59 -13.90 10.79
C MET A 236 4.20 -14.99 9.89
N VAL A 237 3.41 -15.56 8.97
CA VAL A 237 3.91 -16.49 7.95
C VAL A 237 4.70 -15.73 6.87
N CYS A 238 4.21 -14.59 6.39
CA CYS A 238 4.97 -13.71 5.50
C CYS A 238 6.25 -13.18 6.15
N ALA A 239 6.25 -12.99 7.47
CA ALA A 239 7.40 -12.53 8.22
C ALA A 239 8.48 -13.61 8.44
N ILE A 240 8.23 -14.88 8.07
CA ILE A 240 9.28 -15.90 8.08
C ILE A 240 10.45 -15.42 7.22
N ASN A 241 11.66 -15.45 7.79
CA ASN A 241 12.87 -15.05 7.09
C ASN A 241 13.74 -16.30 6.82
N PRO A 242 13.80 -16.78 5.56
CA PRO A 242 14.57 -17.97 5.22
C PRO A 242 16.09 -17.70 5.12
N SER A 243 16.55 -16.45 5.08
CA SER A 243 17.93 -16.13 4.77
C SER A 243 18.92 -16.56 5.86
N LEU A 244 20.00 -17.22 5.45
CA LEU A 244 21.13 -17.58 6.32
C LEU A 244 22.17 -16.45 6.34
N ASP A 245 22.41 -15.89 5.16
CA ASP A 245 23.30 -14.79 4.88
C ASP A 245 22.82 -14.03 3.63
N LEU A 246 23.66 -13.15 3.06
CA LEU A 246 23.29 -12.32 1.91
C LEU A 246 23.07 -13.11 0.60
N HIS A 247 23.47 -14.37 0.54
CA HIS A 247 23.51 -15.16 -0.70
C HIS A 247 22.88 -16.55 -0.57
N THR A 248 22.45 -16.94 0.62
CA THR A 248 21.99 -18.30 0.91
C THR A 248 20.74 -18.28 1.75
N ASP A 249 19.74 -19.05 1.35
CA ASP A 249 18.49 -19.26 2.09
C ASP A 249 18.39 -20.71 2.61
N SER A 250 17.61 -20.92 3.68
CA SER A 250 17.19 -22.23 4.15
C SER A 250 16.05 -22.75 3.29
N SER A 251 16.30 -23.86 2.58
CA SER A 251 15.30 -24.60 1.82
C SER A 251 14.12 -25.04 2.69
N GLU A 252 14.37 -25.51 3.92
CA GLU A 252 13.33 -25.94 4.83
C GLU A 252 12.42 -24.78 5.27
N MET A 253 12.97 -23.58 5.46
CA MET A 253 12.20 -22.39 5.81
C MET A 253 11.37 -21.89 4.62
N LEU A 254 11.94 -21.88 3.40
CA LEU A 254 11.20 -21.55 2.17
C LEU A 254 10.01 -22.50 1.98
N GLN A 255 10.22 -23.81 2.09
CA GLN A 255 9.17 -24.82 1.99
C GLN A 255 8.11 -24.67 3.08
N LEU A 256 8.52 -24.41 4.34
CA LEU A 256 7.57 -24.16 5.43
C LEU A 256 6.70 -22.94 5.14
N GLN A 257 7.31 -21.83 4.72
CA GLN A 257 6.59 -20.61 4.37
C GLN A 257 5.61 -20.83 3.22
N GLN A 258 6.06 -21.47 2.13
CA GLN A 258 5.23 -21.78 0.97
C GLN A 258 4.03 -22.67 1.34
N ARG A 259 4.25 -23.72 2.15
CA ARG A 259 3.19 -24.65 2.59
C ARG A 259 2.15 -23.97 3.48
N LEU A 260 2.59 -23.09 4.38
CA LEU A 260 1.68 -22.32 5.24
C LEU A 260 0.91 -21.25 4.46
N LEU A 261 1.53 -20.60 3.47
CA LEU A 261 0.84 -19.66 2.59
C LEU A 261 -0.18 -20.37 1.70
N TRP A 262 0.13 -21.56 1.18
CA TRP A 262 -0.84 -22.39 0.45
C TRP A 262 -2.04 -22.76 1.33
N LEU A 263 -1.81 -23.16 2.57
CA LEU A 263 -2.88 -23.46 3.53
C LEU A 263 -3.81 -22.25 3.71
N LEU A 264 -3.25 -21.06 3.97
CA LEU A 264 -4.03 -19.82 4.12
C LEU A 264 -4.76 -19.44 2.83
N TYR A 265 -4.11 -19.63 1.68
CA TYR A 265 -4.67 -19.32 0.36
C TYR A 265 -5.88 -20.19 0.03
N GLU A 266 -5.78 -21.51 0.19
CA GLU A 266 -6.86 -22.46 -0.11
C GLU A 266 -8.07 -22.30 0.81
N ARG A 267 -7.84 -21.81 2.03
CA ARG A 267 -8.88 -21.45 2.99
C ARG A 267 -9.57 -20.12 2.67
N GLY A 268 -9.02 -19.33 1.74
CA GLY A 268 -9.49 -17.99 1.41
C GLY A 268 -9.05 -16.90 2.41
N ASP A 269 -8.16 -17.23 3.35
CA ASP A 269 -7.69 -16.29 4.38
C ASP A 269 -6.79 -15.19 3.77
N LEU A 270 -6.23 -15.40 2.56
CA LEU A 270 -5.42 -14.40 1.83
C LEU A 270 -6.23 -13.48 0.91
N GLU A 271 -7.56 -13.63 0.78
CA GLU A 271 -8.35 -12.86 -0.21
C GLU A 271 -8.19 -11.35 -0.08
N ARG A 272 -7.92 -10.86 1.14
CA ARG A 272 -7.70 -9.45 1.47
C ARG A 272 -6.24 -9.15 1.83
N TYR A 273 -5.29 -9.99 1.46
CA TYR A 273 -3.87 -9.77 1.75
C TYR A 273 -3.04 -9.85 0.44
N PRO A 274 -2.99 -8.76 -0.35
CA PRO A 274 -2.33 -8.75 -1.66
C PRO A 274 -0.86 -9.16 -1.60
N MET A 275 -0.09 -8.64 -0.63
CA MET A 275 1.34 -8.91 -0.53
C MET A 275 1.63 -10.37 -0.15
N ALA A 276 0.79 -11.00 0.69
CA ALA A 276 0.92 -12.43 0.99
C ALA A 276 0.67 -13.31 -0.23
N MET A 277 -0.27 -12.94 -1.10
CA MET A 277 -0.45 -13.60 -2.41
C MET A 277 0.76 -13.37 -3.33
N GLY A 278 1.34 -12.16 -3.32
CA GLY A 278 2.58 -11.88 -4.03
C GLY A 278 3.75 -12.77 -3.58
N THR A 279 3.98 -12.86 -2.27
CA THR A 279 5.01 -13.76 -1.69
C THR A 279 4.76 -15.22 -2.05
N LEU A 280 3.52 -15.69 -1.96
CA LEU A 280 3.17 -17.06 -2.36
C LEU A 280 3.48 -17.32 -3.83
N ALA A 281 3.12 -16.39 -4.71
CA ALA A 281 3.39 -16.50 -6.14
C ALA A 281 4.90 -16.53 -6.42
N ASP A 282 5.69 -15.70 -5.73
CA ASP A 282 7.15 -15.70 -5.87
C ASP A 282 7.79 -17.02 -5.42
N LEU A 283 7.30 -17.62 -4.33
CA LEU A 283 7.77 -18.93 -3.86
C LEU A 283 7.38 -20.05 -4.83
N GLU A 284 6.14 -20.00 -5.33
CA GLU A 284 5.63 -20.97 -6.31
C GLU A 284 6.35 -20.88 -7.66
N ASP A 285 6.81 -19.68 -8.03
CA ASP A 285 7.62 -19.48 -9.24
C ASP A 285 9.04 -20.06 -9.11
N GLN A 286 9.60 -20.01 -7.90
CA GLN A 286 10.93 -20.57 -7.61
C GLN A 286 10.92 -22.10 -7.50
N GLU A 287 9.97 -22.66 -6.75
CA GLU A 287 9.83 -24.11 -6.54
C GLU A 287 8.35 -24.54 -6.65
N PRO A 288 7.85 -24.79 -7.87
CA PRO A 288 6.44 -25.14 -8.07
C PRO A 288 6.05 -26.47 -7.41
N ILE A 289 4.89 -26.48 -6.74
CA ILE A 289 4.29 -27.68 -6.17
C ILE A 289 3.31 -28.30 -7.19
N PRO A 290 3.48 -29.58 -7.58
CA PRO A 290 2.61 -30.22 -8.56
C PRO A 290 1.12 -30.14 -8.21
N GLY A 291 0.32 -29.68 -9.17
CA GLY A 291 -1.14 -29.56 -9.03
C GLY A 291 -1.62 -28.26 -8.37
N LYS A 292 -0.71 -27.38 -7.93
CA LYS A 292 -1.05 -26.05 -7.43
C LYS A 292 -1.28 -25.04 -8.56
N GLU A 293 -1.90 -23.91 -8.21
CA GLU A 293 -2.25 -22.87 -9.17
C GLU A 293 -1.01 -22.13 -9.69
N ASN A 294 -1.04 -21.72 -10.96
CA ASN A 294 0.06 -21.01 -11.61
C ASN A 294 0.39 -19.68 -10.90
N PRO A 295 1.68 -19.37 -10.61
CA PRO A 295 2.15 -18.11 -10.03
C PRO A 295 1.55 -16.85 -10.67
N TYR A 296 1.48 -16.79 -12.00
CA TYR A 296 0.90 -15.66 -12.73
C TYR A 296 -0.55 -15.40 -12.33
N THR A 297 -1.35 -16.46 -12.16
CA THR A 297 -2.75 -16.35 -11.75
C THR A 297 -2.87 -15.81 -10.32
N ILE A 298 -1.95 -16.21 -9.44
CA ILE A 298 -1.89 -15.73 -8.05
C ILE A 298 -1.50 -14.24 -8.03
N HIS A 299 -0.52 -13.79 -8.82
CA HIS A 299 -0.20 -12.36 -8.95
C HIS A 299 -1.39 -11.54 -9.46
N LEU A 300 -2.13 -12.03 -10.45
CA LEU A 300 -3.35 -11.35 -10.92
C LEU A 300 -4.41 -11.26 -9.82
N LYS A 301 -4.56 -12.30 -8.99
CA LYS A 301 -5.44 -12.26 -7.82
C LYS A 301 -4.97 -11.28 -6.75
N ALA A 302 -3.65 -11.11 -6.56
CA ALA A 302 -3.09 -10.07 -5.70
C ALA A 302 -3.49 -8.67 -6.17
N VAL A 303 -3.31 -8.37 -7.46
CA VAL A 303 -3.74 -7.09 -8.06
C VAL A 303 -5.25 -6.89 -7.93
N ASN A 304 -6.05 -7.93 -8.17
CA ASN A 304 -7.51 -7.85 -8.03
C ASN A 304 -7.94 -7.64 -6.58
N SER A 305 -7.23 -8.20 -5.60
CA SER A 305 -7.46 -7.95 -4.19
C SER A 305 -7.24 -6.48 -3.83
N ALA A 306 -6.13 -5.88 -4.28
CA ALA A 306 -5.87 -4.45 -4.13
C ALA A 306 -6.97 -3.57 -4.74
N LYS A 307 -7.42 -3.89 -5.95
CA LYS A 307 -8.51 -3.19 -6.63
C LYS A 307 -9.84 -3.31 -5.89
N LYS A 308 -10.19 -4.52 -5.44
CA LYS A 308 -11.50 -4.84 -4.84
C LYS A 308 -11.65 -4.34 -3.41
N TYR A 309 -10.58 -4.43 -2.61
CA TYR A 309 -10.66 -4.21 -1.17
C TYR A 309 -9.97 -2.93 -0.69
N TYR A 310 -9.10 -2.35 -1.52
CA TYR A 310 -8.22 -1.26 -1.12
C TYR A 310 -8.18 -0.14 -2.15
N ASN A 311 -9.28 0.06 -2.88
CA ASN A 311 -9.46 1.16 -3.85
C ASN A 311 -8.35 1.26 -4.91
N ASN A 312 -7.64 0.15 -5.18
CA ASN A 312 -6.45 0.13 -6.03
C ASN A 312 -5.34 1.10 -5.57
N GLU A 313 -5.15 1.25 -4.26
CA GLU A 313 -4.17 2.18 -3.67
C GLU A 313 -2.85 1.49 -3.23
N HIS A 314 -2.71 0.18 -3.45
CA HIS A 314 -1.50 -0.60 -3.14
C HIS A 314 -0.58 -0.67 -4.37
N ILE A 315 0.74 -0.62 -4.13
CA ILE A 315 1.77 -0.55 -5.17
C ILE A 315 2.44 -1.92 -5.39
N TYR A 316 2.81 -2.63 -4.31
CA TYR A 316 3.54 -3.88 -4.38
C TYR A 316 2.87 -4.99 -5.21
N PRO A 317 1.52 -5.13 -5.25
CA PRO A 317 0.89 -6.12 -6.13
C PRO A 317 1.29 -5.98 -7.60
N PHE A 318 1.50 -4.75 -8.07
CA PHE A 318 2.00 -4.48 -9.42
C PHE A 318 3.51 -4.65 -9.52
N MET A 319 4.26 -4.34 -8.46
CA MET A 319 5.71 -4.58 -8.41
C MET A 319 6.04 -6.08 -8.49
N TYR A 320 5.33 -6.92 -7.72
CA TYR A 320 5.45 -8.38 -7.78
C TYR A 320 5.16 -8.91 -9.19
N LEU A 321 4.07 -8.45 -9.81
CA LEU A 321 3.72 -8.84 -11.17
C LEU A 321 4.79 -8.39 -12.20
N GLY A 322 5.33 -7.18 -12.05
CA GLY A 322 6.43 -6.69 -12.89
C GLY A 322 7.71 -7.52 -12.71
N GLY A 323 8.03 -7.89 -11.47
CA GLY A 323 9.16 -8.77 -11.15
C GLY A 323 9.01 -10.19 -11.70
N TYR A 324 7.79 -10.75 -11.70
CA TYR A 324 7.47 -12.02 -12.36
C TYR A 324 7.75 -11.94 -13.86
N HIS A 325 7.16 -10.96 -14.56
CA HIS A 325 7.36 -10.77 -16.00
C HIS A 325 8.83 -10.51 -16.36
N TYR A 326 9.55 -9.74 -15.53
CA TYR A 326 10.98 -9.50 -15.68
C TYR A 326 11.80 -10.80 -15.65
N ARG A 327 11.59 -11.67 -14.66
CA ARG A 327 12.27 -12.98 -14.56
C ARG A 327 11.99 -13.88 -15.77
N HIS A 328 10.79 -13.77 -16.34
CA HIS A 328 10.36 -14.52 -17.53
C HIS A 328 10.73 -13.85 -18.86
N ARG A 329 11.42 -12.70 -18.82
CA ARG A 329 11.81 -11.91 -20.01
C ARG A 329 10.62 -11.43 -20.85
N GLU A 330 9.47 -11.25 -20.22
CA GLU A 330 8.24 -10.71 -20.82
C GLU A 330 8.27 -9.18 -20.74
N VAL A 331 9.06 -8.57 -21.64
CA VAL A 331 9.42 -7.14 -21.57
C VAL A 331 8.22 -6.21 -21.58
N ARG A 332 7.24 -6.47 -22.46
CA ARG A 332 6.05 -5.63 -22.61
C ARG A 332 5.21 -5.65 -21.35
N GLU A 333 4.99 -6.83 -20.81
CA GLU A 333 4.18 -7.10 -19.63
C GLU A 333 4.84 -6.54 -18.37
N ALA A 334 6.17 -6.66 -18.24
CA ALA A 334 6.93 -6.05 -17.14
C ALA A 334 6.82 -4.52 -17.15
N LEU A 335 7.06 -3.88 -18.31
CA LEU A 335 6.86 -2.43 -18.47
C LEU A 335 5.42 -2.02 -18.20
N GLY A 336 4.46 -2.83 -18.62
CA GLY A 336 3.04 -2.64 -18.34
C GLY A 336 2.72 -2.63 -16.85
N ALA A 337 3.19 -3.63 -16.11
CA ALA A 337 2.97 -3.73 -14.67
C ALA A 337 3.60 -2.56 -13.90
N TRP A 338 4.84 -2.19 -14.21
CA TRP A 338 5.48 -1.01 -13.58
C TRP A 338 4.78 0.30 -13.95
N ALA A 339 4.27 0.43 -15.17
CA ALA A 339 3.47 1.58 -15.57
C ALA A 339 2.15 1.67 -14.79
N GLU A 340 1.50 0.55 -14.48
CA GLU A 340 0.33 0.51 -13.59
C GLU A 340 0.71 0.87 -12.14
N ALA A 341 1.85 0.38 -11.64
CA ALA A 341 2.36 0.76 -10.31
C ALA A 341 2.58 2.28 -10.20
N ALA A 342 3.21 2.89 -11.20
CA ALA A 342 3.42 4.33 -11.26
C ALA A 342 2.10 5.11 -11.40
N GLN A 343 1.11 4.56 -12.10
CA GLN A 343 -0.23 5.15 -12.18
C GLN A 343 -0.95 5.15 -10.83
N VAL A 344 -0.76 4.14 -9.98
CA VAL A 344 -1.29 4.19 -8.61
C VAL A 344 -0.52 5.21 -7.76
N MET A 345 0.81 5.23 -7.90
CA MET A 345 1.67 6.13 -7.13
C MET A 345 1.40 7.62 -7.41
N GLN A 346 0.91 7.96 -8.61
CA GLN A 346 0.72 9.34 -9.04
C GLN A 346 -0.23 10.17 -8.16
N ASP A 347 -1.11 9.51 -7.39
CA ASP A 347 -2.10 10.16 -6.52
C ASP A 347 -1.63 10.31 -5.06
N TYR A 348 -0.39 9.93 -4.77
CA TYR A 348 0.27 10.12 -3.48
C TYR A 348 1.11 11.40 -3.46
N ASN A 349 1.50 11.83 -2.26
CA ASN A 349 2.54 12.83 -2.05
C ASN A 349 3.76 12.11 -1.46
N TYR A 350 4.95 12.36 -2.00
CA TYR A 350 6.21 11.83 -1.50
C TYR A 350 6.67 12.54 -0.22
N PHE A 351 6.75 11.77 0.86
CA PHE A 351 7.39 12.15 2.10
C PHE A 351 8.71 11.41 2.30
N ARG A 352 9.59 11.95 3.14
CA ARG A 352 10.86 11.30 3.46
C ARG A 352 10.68 9.91 4.10
N GLU A 353 9.55 9.66 4.74
CA GLU A 353 9.21 8.36 5.33
C GLU A 353 8.84 7.33 4.25
N ASP A 354 8.50 7.76 3.03
CA ASP A 354 8.25 6.88 1.87
C ASP A 354 9.56 6.48 1.16
N GLU A 355 10.71 6.48 1.87
CA GLU A 355 12.03 6.23 1.29
C GLU A 355 12.11 4.85 0.62
N GLU A 356 11.40 3.85 1.15
CA GLU A 356 11.48 2.48 0.63
C GLU A 356 10.88 2.35 -0.76
N ILE A 357 9.65 2.84 -0.96
CA ILE A 357 9.04 2.82 -2.30
C ILE A 357 9.75 3.76 -3.28
N TYR A 358 10.39 4.83 -2.79
CA TYR A 358 11.27 5.65 -3.62
C TYR A 358 12.45 4.85 -4.17
N LYS A 359 13.12 4.05 -3.33
CA LYS A 359 14.25 3.20 -3.76
C LYS A 359 13.80 2.17 -4.79
N GLU A 360 12.67 1.52 -4.57
CA GLU A 360 12.10 0.54 -5.51
C GLU A 360 11.89 1.16 -6.91
N PHE A 361 11.18 2.30 -6.98
CA PHE A 361 11.01 2.98 -8.26
C PHE A 361 12.32 3.50 -8.85
N PHE A 362 13.26 3.93 -8.01
CA PHE A 362 14.57 4.37 -8.44
C PHE A 362 15.36 3.23 -9.07
N ASP A 363 15.40 2.06 -8.44
CA ASP A 363 16.13 0.90 -8.93
C ASP A 363 15.47 0.34 -10.20
N ILE A 364 14.14 0.30 -10.26
CA ILE A 364 13.42 -0.07 -11.48
C ILE A 364 13.78 0.87 -12.65
N ALA A 365 13.76 2.19 -12.43
CA ALA A 365 13.99 3.17 -13.47
C ALA A 365 15.46 3.29 -13.92
N ASN A 366 16.40 3.08 -13.01
CA ASN A 366 17.82 3.38 -13.22
C ASN A 366 18.70 2.13 -13.39
N ASP A 367 18.22 0.95 -13.01
CA ASP A 367 18.93 -0.32 -13.21
C ASP A 367 18.10 -1.33 -13.99
N VAL A 368 16.93 -1.74 -13.46
CA VAL A 368 16.16 -2.88 -14.01
C VAL A 368 15.68 -2.62 -15.43
N ILE A 369 14.98 -1.50 -15.69
CA ILE A 369 14.50 -1.15 -17.05
C ILE A 369 15.67 -0.96 -18.01
N PRO A 370 16.71 -0.15 -17.70
CA PRO A 370 17.87 0.00 -18.57
C PRO A 370 18.57 -1.33 -18.92
N THR A 371 18.70 -2.24 -17.95
CA THR A 371 19.30 -3.56 -18.13
C THR A 371 18.42 -4.43 -19.01
N LEU A 372 17.11 -4.50 -18.73
CA LEU A 372 16.14 -5.24 -19.54
C LEU A 372 16.15 -4.80 -21.02
N LEU A 373 16.12 -3.49 -21.27
CA LEU A 373 16.14 -2.95 -22.63
C LEU A 373 17.49 -3.19 -23.33
N LYS A 374 18.61 -3.15 -22.58
CA LYS A 374 19.95 -3.46 -23.12
C LYS A 374 20.06 -4.93 -23.51
N GLU A 375 19.59 -5.85 -22.68
CA GLU A 375 19.56 -7.28 -22.98
C GLU A 375 18.67 -7.58 -24.19
N THR A 376 17.51 -6.93 -24.26
CA THR A 376 16.59 -7.05 -25.41
C THR A 376 17.25 -6.58 -26.71
N ALA A 377 17.99 -5.47 -26.68
CA ALA A 377 18.74 -4.99 -27.85
C ALA A 377 19.87 -5.95 -28.26
N ALA A 378 20.62 -6.51 -27.29
CA ALA A 378 21.69 -7.46 -27.58
C ALA A 378 21.15 -8.78 -28.17
N ALA A 379 19.99 -9.25 -27.70
CA ALA A 379 19.29 -10.41 -28.26
C ALA A 379 18.82 -10.15 -29.72
N ALA A 380 18.42 -8.92 -30.02
CA ALA A 380 18.02 -8.51 -31.37
C ALA A 380 19.20 -8.48 -32.36
N GLU A 381 20.40 -8.09 -31.92
CA GLU A 381 21.60 -8.03 -32.76
C GLU A 381 22.28 -9.40 -32.98
N SER A 382 22.13 -10.33 -32.04
CA SER A 382 22.73 -11.67 -32.09
C SER A 382 21.91 -12.71 -32.87
N GLY A 383 20.73 -12.35 -33.37
CA GLY A 383 19.84 -13.20 -34.18
C GLY A 383 20.38 -13.66 -35.54
N GLY A 384 21.68 -13.48 -35.82
CA GLY A 384 22.36 -14.00 -37.01
C GLY A 384 23.04 -15.38 -36.84
N GLU A 385 23.26 -15.87 -35.61
CA GLU A 385 24.12 -17.05 -35.37
C GLU A 385 23.58 -18.08 -34.33
N GLY A 386 22.29 -18.06 -33.99
CA GLY A 386 21.69 -18.96 -32.98
C GLY A 386 20.89 -20.16 -33.54
N GLY A 387 21.13 -21.36 -33.01
CA GLY A 387 20.47 -22.61 -33.44
C GLY A 387 18.95 -22.70 -33.15
N GLU A 388 18.26 -23.64 -33.81
CA GLU A 388 16.80 -23.79 -33.92
C GLU A 388 15.97 -23.79 -32.61
N LYS A 389 16.57 -23.95 -31.42
CA LYS A 389 15.84 -23.98 -30.14
C LYS A 389 15.54 -22.62 -29.51
N ASP A 390 16.26 -21.55 -29.90
CA ASP A 390 16.12 -20.20 -29.31
C ASP A 390 15.34 -19.21 -30.21
N GLN A 391 14.90 -19.65 -31.39
CA GLN A 391 14.23 -18.80 -32.39
C GLN A 391 12.94 -18.09 -31.90
N PRO A 392 12.00 -18.73 -31.17
CA PRO A 392 10.76 -18.05 -30.76
C PRO A 392 10.99 -16.97 -29.68
N ILE A 393 11.96 -17.18 -28.78
CA ILE A 393 12.33 -16.21 -27.73
C ILE A 393 13.10 -15.03 -28.35
N GLN A 394 13.98 -15.28 -29.33
CA GLN A 394 14.70 -14.23 -30.06
C GLN A 394 13.77 -13.36 -30.93
N ALA A 395 12.76 -13.95 -31.57
CA ALA A 395 11.77 -13.20 -32.33
C ALA A 395 10.89 -12.30 -31.44
N ALA A 396 10.53 -12.75 -30.24
CA ALA A 396 9.79 -11.96 -29.25
C ALA A 396 10.62 -10.79 -28.68
N ALA A 397 11.93 -10.99 -28.45
CA ALA A 397 12.83 -9.93 -28.00
C ALA A 397 13.00 -8.81 -29.04
N PHE A 398 13.22 -9.15 -30.32
CA PHE A 398 13.23 -8.18 -31.42
C PHE A 398 11.89 -7.41 -31.53
N SER A 399 10.79 -8.07 -31.16
CA SER A 399 9.46 -7.47 -31.17
C SER A 399 9.26 -6.38 -30.12
N ALA A 400 9.87 -6.45 -28.93
CA ALA A 400 9.54 -5.53 -27.83
C ALA A 400 10.03 -4.09 -28.05
N LEU A 401 11.25 -3.89 -28.57
CA LEU A 401 11.78 -2.55 -28.93
C LEU A 401 11.14 -1.98 -30.20
N GLN A 402 10.51 -2.85 -31.00
CA GLN A 402 9.75 -2.49 -32.19
C GLN A 402 8.23 -2.37 -31.92
N ASP A 403 7.78 -2.64 -30.68
CA ASP A 403 6.39 -2.50 -30.24
C ASP A 403 6.16 -1.10 -29.65
N PRO A 404 5.33 -0.25 -30.28
CA PRO A 404 4.97 1.06 -29.74
C PRO A 404 4.32 0.99 -28.35
N GLU A 405 3.65 -0.11 -27.96
CA GLU A 405 3.04 -0.25 -26.63
C GLU A 405 4.10 -0.32 -25.52
N CYS A 406 5.25 -0.96 -25.75
CA CYS A 406 6.36 -0.95 -24.80
C CYS A 406 6.85 0.48 -24.54
N PHE A 407 6.98 1.28 -25.61
CA PHE A 407 7.32 2.69 -25.48
C PHE A 407 6.22 3.47 -24.74
N ALA A 408 4.95 3.20 -25.03
CA ALA A 408 3.82 3.82 -24.33
C ALA A 408 3.81 3.50 -22.83
N HIS A 409 4.11 2.26 -22.43
CA HIS A 409 4.26 1.89 -21.02
C HIS A 409 5.41 2.61 -20.34
N LEU A 410 6.58 2.71 -20.98
CA LEU A 410 7.71 3.51 -20.46
C LEU A 410 7.30 4.97 -20.22
N LEU A 411 6.55 5.57 -21.15
CA LEU A 411 6.05 6.93 -21.00
C LEU A 411 5.04 7.08 -19.85
N ARG A 412 4.11 6.12 -19.70
CA ARG A 412 3.14 6.10 -18.58
C ARG A 412 3.84 5.94 -17.23
N PHE A 413 4.87 5.10 -17.17
CA PHE A 413 5.70 4.93 -15.97
C PHE A 413 6.31 6.26 -15.51
N TYR A 414 7.04 6.95 -16.40
CA TYR A 414 7.65 8.24 -16.04
C TYR A 414 6.61 9.35 -15.78
N ASP A 415 5.46 9.32 -16.45
CA ASP A 415 4.37 10.27 -16.18
C ASP A 415 3.80 10.11 -14.77
N GLY A 416 3.60 8.87 -14.31
CA GLY A 416 3.17 8.59 -12.94
C GLY A 416 4.17 9.09 -11.91
N ILE A 417 5.48 8.86 -12.11
CA ILE A 417 6.54 9.36 -11.20
C ILE A 417 6.65 10.88 -11.23
N CYS A 418 6.56 11.50 -12.41
CA CYS A 418 6.52 12.96 -12.52
C CYS A 418 5.31 13.54 -11.80
N LYS A 419 4.17 12.86 -11.86
CA LYS A 419 2.93 13.30 -11.22
C LYS A 419 2.97 13.10 -9.70
N TRP A 420 3.57 12.01 -9.21
CA TRP A 420 3.83 11.78 -7.79
C TRP A 420 4.65 12.90 -7.15
N GLU A 421 5.57 13.53 -7.88
CA GLU A 421 6.32 14.69 -7.36
C GLU A 421 5.44 15.95 -7.22
N GLU A 422 4.35 16.08 -7.97
CA GLU A 422 3.54 17.30 -7.97
C GLU A 422 2.74 17.47 -6.67
N GLY A 423 3.10 18.48 -5.87
CA GLY A 423 2.45 18.73 -4.58
C GLY A 423 3.16 18.06 -3.41
N SER A 424 4.15 17.22 -3.70
CA SER A 424 4.99 16.58 -2.71
C SER A 424 5.90 17.59 -1.98
N PRO A 425 6.06 17.47 -0.65
CA PRO A 425 6.93 18.36 0.12
C PRO A 425 8.41 18.20 -0.21
N THR A 426 8.82 17.04 -0.73
CA THR A 426 10.19 16.73 -1.12
C THR A 426 10.25 16.40 -2.62
N PRO A 427 11.25 16.89 -3.38
CA PRO A 427 11.43 16.49 -4.77
C PRO A 427 11.74 14.99 -4.91
N VAL A 428 11.28 14.38 -5.99
CA VAL A 428 11.52 12.97 -6.34
C VAL A 428 12.60 12.89 -7.41
N LEU A 429 12.46 13.69 -8.48
CA LEU A 429 13.27 13.58 -9.68
C LEU A 429 14.53 14.45 -9.58
N HIS A 430 15.68 13.85 -9.87
CA HIS A 430 16.98 14.51 -9.95
C HIS A 430 17.78 14.04 -11.17
N VAL A 431 19.03 14.49 -11.31
CA VAL A 431 19.87 14.22 -12.49
C VAL A 431 20.13 12.73 -12.77
N GLY A 432 20.03 11.87 -11.75
CA GLY A 432 20.16 10.41 -11.88
C GLY A 432 19.08 9.84 -12.79
N TRP A 433 17.81 10.06 -12.41
CA TRP A 433 16.62 9.71 -13.21
C TRP A 433 16.71 10.19 -14.66
N ALA A 434 17.15 11.43 -14.85
CA ALA A 434 17.19 12.05 -16.17
C ALA A 434 18.20 11.40 -17.12
N THR A 435 19.28 10.85 -16.57
CA THR A 435 20.30 10.16 -17.38
C THR A 435 19.77 8.83 -17.89
N TYR A 436 19.14 8.03 -17.03
CA TYR A 436 18.60 6.73 -17.42
C TYR A 436 17.30 6.81 -18.22
N LEU A 437 16.49 7.86 -18.04
CA LEU A 437 15.38 8.16 -18.95
C LEU A 437 15.90 8.34 -20.38
N VAL A 438 16.88 9.22 -20.60
CA VAL A 438 17.44 9.47 -21.94
C VAL A 438 18.02 8.18 -22.55
N GLN A 439 18.72 7.39 -21.74
CA GLN A 439 19.28 6.10 -22.17
C GLN A 439 18.17 5.14 -22.63
N SER A 440 17.11 5.00 -21.84
CA SER A 440 15.98 4.12 -22.13
C SER A 440 15.20 4.58 -23.36
N LEU A 441 14.92 5.90 -23.48
CA LEU A 441 14.28 6.47 -24.67
C LEU A 441 15.10 6.20 -25.95
N SER A 442 16.43 6.23 -25.85
CA SER A 442 17.32 6.00 -26.99
C SER A 442 17.35 4.55 -27.47
N ARG A 443 16.76 3.61 -26.73
CA ARG A 443 16.60 2.22 -27.15
C ARG A 443 15.46 2.02 -28.14
N PHE A 444 14.54 2.98 -28.25
CA PHE A 444 13.43 2.93 -29.19
C PHE A 444 13.70 3.81 -30.41
N ASP A 445 13.65 3.20 -31.59
CA ASP A 445 13.83 3.89 -32.86
C ASP A 445 12.80 5.02 -33.04
N ALA A 446 13.19 6.08 -33.74
CA ALA A 446 12.32 7.23 -33.98
C ALA A 446 10.98 6.84 -34.62
N GLN A 447 10.99 5.88 -35.55
CA GLN A 447 9.79 5.38 -36.21
C GLN A 447 8.82 4.71 -35.24
N ILE A 448 9.32 4.07 -34.19
CA ILE A 448 8.50 3.43 -33.16
C ILE A 448 7.94 4.49 -32.22
N ARG A 449 8.79 5.42 -31.75
CA ARG A 449 8.36 6.52 -30.88
C ARG A 449 7.27 7.39 -31.52
N GLN A 450 7.36 7.62 -32.83
CA GLN A 450 6.38 8.41 -33.60
C GLN A 450 5.03 7.70 -33.82
N LYS A 451 4.95 6.39 -33.62
CA LYS A 451 3.68 5.65 -33.69
C LYS A 451 2.81 5.87 -32.45
N VAL A 452 3.38 6.33 -31.33
CA VAL A 452 2.62 6.62 -30.11
C VAL A 452 1.98 8.00 -30.21
N SER A 453 0.65 8.04 -30.09
CA SER A 453 -0.11 9.28 -30.05
C SER A 453 -0.14 9.84 -28.63
N ILE A 454 0.53 10.98 -28.43
CA ILE A 454 0.59 11.64 -27.12
C ILE A 454 -0.46 12.76 -27.07
N ILE A 455 -1.42 12.63 -26.15
CA ILE A 455 -2.39 13.68 -25.83
C ILE A 455 -2.11 14.26 -24.44
N THR A 456 -2.51 15.52 -24.24
CA THR A 456 -2.38 16.22 -22.97
C THR A 456 -3.76 16.37 -22.38
N LYS A 457 -4.01 15.81 -21.20
CA LYS A 457 -5.27 16.06 -20.49
C LYS A 457 -5.24 17.50 -19.98
N GLU A 458 -6.08 18.37 -20.52
CA GLU A 458 -6.30 19.69 -19.93
C GLU A 458 -6.97 19.52 -18.57
N PRO A 459 -6.67 20.38 -17.57
CA PRO A 459 -7.39 20.35 -16.31
C PRO A 459 -8.87 20.59 -16.59
N GLU A 460 -9.74 19.66 -16.19
CA GLU A 460 -11.18 19.94 -16.20
C GLU A 460 -11.42 21.16 -15.30
N PRO A 461 -12.25 22.13 -15.74
CA PRO A 461 -12.63 23.23 -14.87
C PRO A 461 -13.29 22.62 -13.64
N GLN A 462 -12.67 22.86 -12.49
CA GLN A 462 -13.26 22.54 -11.21
C GLN A 462 -14.49 23.43 -11.10
N ASP A 463 -15.68 22.85 -11.32
CA ASP A 463 -16.94 23.50 -10.98
C ASP A 463 -16.87 23.75 -9.47
N ASP A 464 -16.61 25.01 -9.10
CA ASP A 464 -16.80 25.52 -7.75
C ASP A 464 -18.30 25.43 -7.44
N ASP A 465 -18.79 24.22 -7.14
CA ASP A 465 -20.04 24.01 -6.44
C ASP A 465 -19.80 24.30 -4.94
N ASP A 466 -19.47 25.56 -4.67
CA ASP A 466 -19.43 26.15 -3.34
C ASP A 466 -20.89 26.42 -2.93
N GLN A 467 -21.65 25.35 -2.70
CA GLN A 467 -22.96 25.43 -2.08
C GLN A 467 -22.79 25.71 -0.58
N SER A 468 -22.73 27.00 -0.29
CA SER A 468 -23.21 27.68 0.93
C SER A 468 -23.89 26.78 1.97
N SER A 469 -23.19 26.44 3.04
CA SER A 469 -23.81 26.19 4.34
C SER A 469 -23.63 27.43 5.21
N GLU A 470 -24.62 28.33 5.20
CA GLU A 470 -24.72 29.39 6.20
C GLU A 470 -24.94 28.76 7.59
N ASP A 471 -23.96 28.85 8.49
CA ASP A 471 -24.21 28.76 9.94
C ASP A 471 -24.29 30.20 10.50
N PRO A 472 -25.48 30.69 10.90
CA PRO A 472 -25.68 32.08 11.27
C PRO A 472 -25.38 32.26 12.76
N ARG A 473 -24.11 32.34 13.15
CA ARG A 473 -23.78 32.64 14.55
C ARG A 473 -22.38 33.19 14.85
N GLU A 474 -21.93 34.21 14.14
CA GLU A 474 -20.91 35.10 14.72
C GLU A 474 -20.98 36.53 14.17
N GLY A 475 -21.92 37.30 14.75
CA GLY A 475 -22.06 38.72 14.47
C GLY A 475 -22.31 39.50 15.74
N ARG A 476 -21.25 40.03 16.35
CA ARG A 476 -21.25 41.37 16.98
C ARG A 476 -19.84 41.80 17.40
N ARG A 477 -19.29 42.69 16.58
CA ARG A 477 -18.11 43.53 16.79
C ARG A 477 -18.23 44.40 18.05
N ARG A 478 -17.12 44.65 18.75
CA ARG A 478 -16.76 45.97 19.33
C ARG A 478 -15.25 46.23 19.22
N GLY A 479 -14.93 47.49 18.90
CA GLY A 479 -13.65 47.97 18.36
C GLY A 479 -12.52 48.26 19.36
N PRO A 480 -11.48 49.01 18.93
CA PRO A 480 -10.11 48.84 19.41
C PRO A 480 -9.70 49.87 20.47
N ARG A 481 -8.80 49.50 21.40
CA ARG A 481 -8.00 50.47 22.17
C ARG A 481 -6.64 49.92 22.65
N ARG A 482 -5.60 50.64 22.21
CA ARG A 482 -4.19 50.84 22.63
C ARG A 482 -3.63 50.18 23.90
N GLU A 483 -2.38 49.74 23.78
CA GLU A 483 -1.44 49.18 24.76
C GLU A 483 -1.13 50.07 26.00
N SER A 484 -0.89 49.42 27.15
CA SER A 484 0.22 49.72 28.09
C SER A 484 0.33 48.69 29.23
N LYS A 485 1.57 48.29 29.56
CA LYS A 485 2.06 47.37 30.62
C LYS A 485 1.52 47.62 32.05
N LEU A 486 1.39 46.56 32.87
CA LEU A 486 2.19 46.23 34.09
C LEU A 486 1.51 45.14 34.95
N GLU A 487 2.31 44.57 35.86
CA GLU A 487 2.18 43.31 36.61
C GLU A 487 1.09 43.23 37.71
N ASP A 488 0.80 41.96 38.05
CA ASP A 488 0.58 41.35 39.37
C ASP A 488 -0.76 41.39 40.16
N GLN A 489 -1.09 40.17 40.62
CA GLN A 489 -1.80 39.73 41.83
C GLN A 489 -3.33 39.56 41.90
N ALA A 490 -3.66 38.32 42.27
CA ALA A 490 -4.66 37.84 43.23
C ALA A 490 -6.08 37.42 42.77
N SER A 491 -6.37 36.17 43.15
CA SER A 491 -7.54 35.28 42.99
C SER A 491 -8.84 35.73 43.73
N PRO A 492 -9.90 34.89 43.86
CA PRO A 492 -11.22 34.98 43.20
C PRO A 492 -12.36 35.14 44.27
N PRO A 493 -13.61 34.60 44.23
CA PRO A 493 -14.46 33.98 43.19
C PRO A 493 -15.98 34.39 43.25
N THR A 494 -16.82 33.67 42.48
CA THR A 494 -18.19 33.17 42.79
C THR A 494 -19.46 33.74 42.11
N GLN A 495 -20.11 32.84 41.33
CA GLN A 495 -21.53 32.38 41.36
C GLN A 495 -22.65 33.40 41.01
N SER A 496 -23.77 33.11 40.32
CA SER A 496 -24.48 31.88 39.95
C SER A 496 -25.60 32.17 38.91
N THR A 497 -25.93 31.11 38.14
CA THR A 497 -27.15 30.65 37.41
C THR A 497 -28.56 31.16 37.83
N PRO A 498 -29.70 30.70 37.24
CA PRO A 498 -30.08 30.30 35.86
C PRO A 498 -31.50 30.80 35.42
N THR A 499 -31.96 30.37 34.23
CA THR A 499 -33.32 29.85 33.87
C THR A 499 -34.00 30.42 32.59
N THR A 500 -34.28 29.46 31.70
CA THR A 500 -35.24 29.34 30.57
C THR A 500 -36.72 29.47 31.02
N PRO A 501 -37.79 29.50 30.16
CA PRO A 501 -37.94 28.88 28.83
C PRO A 501 -38.80 29.63 27.76
N VAL A 502 -39.05 28.89 26.67
CA VAL A 502 -39.48 29.12 25.27
C VAL A 502 -41.05 29.12 25.13
N PRO A 503 -41.69 28.98 23.94
CA PRO A 503 -42.05 29.83 22.75
C PRO A 503 -43.59 30.16 22.74
N PRO A 504 -44.37 30.35 21.61
CA PRO A 504 -44.10 30.34 20.15
C PRO A 504 -44.85 31.35 19.22
N THR A 505 -44.51 31.21 17.93
CA THR A 505 -45.35 31.28 16.71
C THR A 505 -45.62 32.61 15.95
N GLN A 506 -45.29 32.50 14.65
CA GLN A 506 -45.67 33.21 13.40
C GLN A 506 -47.15 33.69 13.32
N PRO A 507 -47.61 34.53 12.34
CA PRO A 507 -47.24 34.49 10.91
C PRO A 507 -47.27 35.80 10.07
N ALA A 508 -47.01 35.56 8.77
CA ALA A 508 -46.78 36.41 7.61
C ALA A 508 -47.83 37.47 7.21
N GLN A 509 -47.39 38.44 6.39
CA GLN A 509 -48.21 39.08 5.36
C GLN A 509 -47.43 39.36 4.06
N ALA A 510 -48.17 39.28 2.96
CA ALA A 510 -47.75 39.37 1.56
C ALA A 510 -48.33 40.63 0.87
N LYS A 511 -47.82 40.95 -0.33
CA LYS A 511 -48.47 41.55 -1.55
C LYS A 511 -47.37 42.18 -2.42
N LYS A 512 -47.40 42.27 -3.75
CA LYS A 512 -48.33 41.96 -4.87
C LYS A 512 -47.48 42.16 -6.16
N VAL A 513 -47.87 41.62 -7.31
CA VAL A 513 -48.31 42.37 -8.53
C VAL A 513 -48.83 41.37 -9.57
N GLY A 514 -49.88 41.74 -10.32
CA GLY A 514 -50.70 40.94 -11.25
C GLY A 514 -49.97 40.43 -12.51
N GLY A 515 -50.48 39.45 -13.26
CA GLY A 515 -51.76 39.42 -14.02
C GLY A 515 -51.38 39.72 -15.49
N GLU A 516 -51.62 38.91 -16.51
CA GLU A 516 -52.84 38.26 -17.04
C GLU A 516 -52.44 36.94 -17.75
N GLY A 517 -53.20 35.84 -17.74
CA GLY A 517 -54.40 35.62 -18.55
C GLY A 517 -54.02 35.05 -19.92
N GLY A 518 -54.35 33.84 -20.35
CA GLY A 518 -55.12 32.76 -19.74
C GLY A 518 -55.27 31.62 -20.77
N THR A 519 -55.74 30.49 -20.25
CA THR A 519 -56.46 29.40 -20.93
C THR A 519 -55.69 28.58 -21.97
N ARG A 520 -55.84 27.26 -22.13
CA ARG A 520 -56.53 26.09 -21.53
C ARG A 520 -56.27 25.05 -22.67
N ARG A 521 -56.07 23.74 -22.54
CA ARG A 521 -56.47 22.66 -21.64
C ARG A 521 -55.52 21.50 -22.07
N ARG A 522 -54.98 20.68 -21.16
CA ARG A 522 -55.55 19.39 -20.72
C ARG A 522 -56.02 18.52 -21.91
N SER A 523 -55.70 17.23 -22.01
CA SER A 523 -55.11 16.29 -21.07
C SER A 523 -55.09 14.91 -21.74
N SER A 524 -54.16 14.08 -21.30
CA SER A 524 -54.34 12.64 -20.99
C SER A 524 -54.94 11.70 -22.03
N GLY A 525 -54.22 10.61 -22.28
CA GLY A 525 -54.83 9.28 -22.14
C GLY A 525 -54.51 8.25 -23.22
N LEU A 526 -53.44 7.49 -23.00
CA LEU A 526 -53.47 6.02 -22.85
C LEU A 526 -54.40 5.21 -23.77
N ARG A 527 -53.84 4.39 -24.68
CA ARG A 527 -53.62 2.91 -24.54
C ARG A 527 -53.53 2.21 -25.92
N GLY A 528 -52.40 1.52 -26.13
CA GLY A 528 -52.30 0.09 -26.45
C GLY A 528 -52.88 -0.48 -27.74
N GLY A 529 -52.01 -1.20 -28.49
CA GLY A 529 -52.41 -2.31 -29.37
C GLY A 529 -51.55 -2.47 -30.64
N ASP A 530 -50.54 -3.35 -30.58
CA ASP A 530 -49.98 -4.09 -31.75
C ASP A 530 -51.07 -5.01 -32.36
N PRO A 531 -51.02 -5.51 -33.64
CA PRO A 531 -49.85 -6.20 -34.24
C PRO A 531 -49.66 -6.18 -35.79
N GLU A 532 -48.52 -6.76 -36.20
CA GLU A 532 -48.18 -7.49 -37.45
C GLU A 532 -48.16 -6.84 -38.87
N VAL A 533 -46.92 -6.74 -39.38
CA VAL A 533 -46.34 -7.27 -40.66
C VAL A 533 -47.06 -7.02 -42.00
N LYS A 534 -46.37 -6.30 -42.91
CA LYS A 534 -46.26 -6.67 -44.33
C LYS A 534 -45.01 -6.11 -45.01
N ALA A 535 -44.31 -7.00 -45.71
CA ALA A 535 -43.05 -6.80 -46.43
C ALA A 535 -43.17 -5.99 -47.74
N LYS A 536 -42.07 -5.35 -48.15
CA LYS A 536 -41.65 -5.19 -49.57
C LYS A 536 -40.14 -4.90 -49.67
N SER A 537 -39.53 -5.54 -50.66
CA SER A 537 -38.10 -5.81 -50.90
C SER A 537 -37.36 -4.67 -51.67
N PRO A 538 -36.04 -4.80 -51.96
CA PRO A 538 -35.04 -3.72 -51.92
C PRO A 538 -34.45 -3.30 -53.28
N SER A 539 -33.61 -2.24 -53.29
CA SER A 539 -32.42 -2.02 -54.15
C SER A 539 -31.76 -0.65 -53.85
N PRO A 540 -30.46 -0.38 -54.15
CA PRO A 540 -29.37 -1.29 -54.51
C PRO A 540 -28.10 -1.13 -53.65
N VAL A 541 -27.25 -2.15 -53.72
CA VAL A 541 -25.89 -2.24 -53.18
C VAL A 541 -24.92 -1.35 -53.99
N PRO A 542 -23.95 -0.66 -53.36
CA PRO A 542 -22.74 -0.21 -54.04
C PRO A 542 -21.61 -1.22 -53.89
N SER A 543 -21.02 -1.60 -55.02
CA SER A 543 -19.83 -2.46 -55.15
C SER A 543 -18.53 -1.72 -54.69
N PRO A 544 -17.42 -2.45 -54.45
CA PRO A 544 -16.41 -2.08 -53.48
C PRO A 544 -15.44 -1.03 -54.04
N ALA A 545 -15.49 0.18 -53.48
CA ALA A 545 -14.38 1.11 -53.59
C ALA A 545 -13.25 0.62 -52.67
N GLN A 546 -12.04 0.57 -53.23
CA GLN A 546 -10.79 0.24 -52.56
C GLN A 546 -10.73 0.89 -51.17
N GLN A 547 -10.72 0.05 -50.13
CA GLN A 547 -10.31 0.49 -48.79
C GLN A 547 -8.83 0.86 -48.88
N LEU A 548 -8.58 2.17 -48.94
CA LEU A 548 -7.32 2.74 -48.47
C LEU A 548 -7.09 2.19 -47.05
N PRO A 549 -5.87 1.73 -46.70
CA PRO A 549 -5.61 1.27 -45.35
C PRO A 549 -5.88 2.44 -44.39
N SER A 550 -6.79 2.22 -43.45
CA SER A 550 -6.90 3.07 -42.26
C SER A 550 -5.49 3.23 -41.68
N PRO A 551 -5.01 4.44 -41.36
CA PRO A 551 -3.73 4.58 -40.69
C PRO A 551 -3.85 3.78 -39.39
N SER A 552 -2.95 2.83 -39.19
CA SER A 552 -2.85 2.08 -37.95
C SER A 552 -2.73 3.08 -36.80
N VAL A 553 -3.81 3.29 -36.05
CA VAL A 553 -3.82 4.18 -34.89
C VAL A 553 -2.97 3.50 -33.84
N GLY A 554 -1.73 3.96 -33.65
CA GLY A 554 -0.86 3.42 -32.62
C GLY A 554 -1.33 3.76 -31.21
N PRO A 555 -0.58 3.35 -30.17
CA PRO A 555 -0.98 3.49 -28.77
C PRO A 555 -1.28 4.95 -28.42
N LEU A 556 -2.31 5.17 -27.60
CA LEU A 556 -2.62 6.48 -27.04
C LEU A 556 -2.02 6.60 -25.64
N VAL A 557 -1.27 7.68 -25.39
CA VAL A 557 -0.78 8.06 -24.05
C VAL A 557 -1.31 9.43 -23.70
N ALA A 558 -2.01 9.54 -22.57
CA ALA A 558 -2.51 10.79 -22.04
C ALA A 558 -1.66 11.22 -20.85
N PHE A 559 -0.86 12.29 -21.02
CA PHE A 559 -0.02 12.78 -19.92
C PHE A 559 -0.83 13.55 -18.88
N GLN A 560 -0.56 13.26 -17.61
CA GLN A 560 -1.12 13.90 -16.44
C GLN A 560 -0.15 14.93 -15.85
N SER A 561 1.15 14.61 -15.80
CA SER A 561 2.17 15.49 -15.21
C SER A 561 2.54 16.67 -16.12
N LYS A 562 2.84 17.82 -15.50
CA LYS A 562 3.34 19.03 -16.18
C LYS A 562 4.68 18.78 -16.87
N LYS A 563 5.56 17.98 -16.25
CA LYS A 563 6.88 17.64 -16.79
C LYS A 563 6.76 16.85 -18.10
N MET A 564 5.99 15.77 -18.13
CA MET A 564 5.81 14.97 -19.35
C MET A 564 5.05 15.72 -20.44
N LYS A 565 4.02 16.51 -20.08
CA LYS A 565 3.34 17.43 -21.01
C LYS A 565 4.33 18.37 -21.71
N GLY A 566 5.25 18.97 -20.95
CA GLY A 566 6.29 19.85 -21.50
C GLY A 566 7.34 19.13 -22.36
N MET A 567 7.49 17.82 -22.22
CA MET A 567 8.42 17.01 -23.01
C MET A 567 7.78 16.33 -24.23
N LYS A 568 6.46 16.43 -24.43
CA LYS A 568 5.73 15.73 -25.50
C LYS A 568 6.44 15.76 -26.87
N GLU A 569 6.82 16.95 -27.33
CA GLU A 569 7.48 17.12 -28.64
C GLU A 569 8.90 16.54 -28.66
N LEU A 570 9.61 16.57 -27.52
CA LEU A 570 10.96 16.02 -27.39
C LEU A 570 10.96 14.48 -27.45
N LEU A 571 9.92 13.84 -26.92
CA LEU A 571 9.79 12.39 -26.82
C LEU A 571 9.51 11.74 -28.19
N SER A 572 8.84 12.46 -29.10
CA SER A 572 8.51 12.00 -30.46
C SER A 572 9.51 12.46 -31.53
N ALA A 573 10.47 13.31 -31.17
CA ALA A 573 11.45 13.87 -32.11
C ALA A 573 12.37 12.80 -32.71
N ALA A 574 12.75 12.96 -33.98
CA ALA A 574 13.63 11.99 -34.67
C ALA A 574 14.98 11.79 -33.95
N LYS A 575 15.54 12.88 -33.39
CA LYS A 575 16.73 12.84 -32.54
C LYS A 575 16.37 13.27 -31.12
N ILE A 576 16.78 12.49 -30.14
CA ILE A 576 16.56 12.77 -28.73
C ILE A 576 17.45 13.95 -28.30
N ASN A 577 16.82 15.03 -27.82
CA ASN A 577 17.54 16.16 -27.25
C ASN A 577 17.78 15.91 -25.75
N SER A 578 18.86 15.21 -25.45
CA SER A 578 19.21 14.80 -24.08
C SER A 578 19.29 15.97 -23.11
N SER A 579 19.85 17.12 -23.53
CA SER A 579 19.97 18.30 -22.67
C SER A 579 18.61 18.91 -22.33
N ALA A 580 17.70 19.01 -23.30
CA ALA A 580 16.36 19.55 -23.07
C ALA A 580 15.51 18.63 -22.18
N ILE A 581 15.59 17.31 -22.38
CA ILE A 581 14.89 16.33 -21.53
C ILE A 581 15.43 16.38 -20.10
N LYS A 582 16.75 16.41 -19.92
CA LYS A 582 17.35 16.54 -18.59
C LYS A 582 16.92 17.83 -17.88
N LEU A 583 16.91 18.95 -18.60
CA LEU A 583 16.47 20.23 -18.06
C LEU A 583 15.00 20.18 -17.63
N GLN A 584 14.12 19.65 -18.47
CA GLN A 584 12.69 19.61 -18.21
C GLN A 584 12.32 18.62 -17.08
N LEU A 585 12.96 17.45 -17.03
CA LEU A 585 12.71 16.45 -15.99
C LEU A 585 13.22 16.91 -14.61
N THR A 586 14.35 17.63 -14.57
CA THR A 586 14.94 18.11 -13.30
C THR A 586 14.51 19.52 -12.92
N ALA A 587 13.72 20.19 -13.75
CA ALA A 587 13.10 21.46 -13.39
C ALA A 587 12.32 21.24 -12.09
N GLN A 588 12.61 22.06 -11.08
CA GLN A 588 11.81 22.03 -9.87
C GLN A 588 10.39 22.42 -10.26
N SER A 589 9.46 21.47 -10.13
CA SER A 589 8.04 21.77 -10.00
C SER A 589 7.95 22.88 -8.96
N GLN A 590 7.42 24.07 -9.27
CA GLN A 590 7.41 25.16 -8.29
C GLN A 590 6.56 24.77 -7.07
N VAL A 591 7.19 24.17 -6.05
CA VAL A 591 6.55 23.80 -4.79
C VAL A 591 6.81 24.91 -3.78
N GLN A 592 6.22 26.08 -4.02
CA GLN A 592 5.98 27.08 -2.97
C GLN A 592 4.69 27.83 -3.27
N MET A 593 3.56 27.32 -2.79
CA MET A 593 2.61 28.27 -2.20
C MET A 593 3.29 28.75 -0.93
N LYS A 594 3.83 29.97 -0.96
CA LYS A 594 4.32 30.67 0.23
C LYS A 594 3.30 30.44 1.33
N ARG A 595 3.69 29.72 2.38
CA ARG A 595 3.02 29.80 3.68
C ARG A 595 3.23 31.24 4.14
N GLN A 596 2.30 32.10 3.74
CA GLN A 596 2.30 33.51 4.09
C GLN A 596 2.24 33.53 5.60
N LYS A 597 3.30 34.03 6.24
CA LYS A 597 3.26 34.41 7.65
C LYS A 597 1.96 35.18 7.85
N SER A 598 1.18 34.77 8.84
CA SER A 598 -0.04 35.47 9.26
C SER A 598 0.30 36.90 9.66
N THR A 599 0.29 37.80 8.68
CA THR A 599 0.23 39.23 8.90
C THR A 599 -1.23 39.63 8.91
N GLN A 600 -1.60 40.33 9.97
CA GLN A 600 -2.94 40.84 10.24
C GLN A 600 -3.56 41.54 9.02
N SER A 601 -4.85 41.28 8.86
CA SER A 601 -5.77 41.88 7.90
C SER A 601 -5.68 43.40 7.86
N GLY A 602 -5.48 43.95 6.66
CA GLY A 602 -5.58 45.38 6.39
C GLY A 602 -5.44 45.70 4.90
N ASP A 603 -6.59 45.76 4.22
CA ASP A 603 -6.88 46.52 3.00
C ASP A 603 -5.74 46.79 2.00
N TYR A 604 -5.48 45.86 1.07
CA TYR A 604 -4.85 46.20 -0.21
C TYR A 604 -5.23 45.23 -1.34
N THR A 605 -6.53 45.04 -1.59
CA THR A 605 -6.99 44.39 -2.83
C THR A 605 -8.34 44.96 -3.31
N MET A 606 -8.47 46.29 -3.28
CA MET A 606 -9.57 47.00 -3.95
C MET A 606 -9.06 48.11 -4.90
N SER A 607 -7.86 47.91 -5.47
CA SER A 607 -7.22 48.92 -6.34
C SER A 607 -6.96 48.45 -7.78
N PHE A 608 -7.30 47.21 -8.16
CA PHE A 608 -7.07 46.71 -9.52
C PHE A 608 -8.35 46.52 -10.36
N MET A 609 -9.54 46.73 -9.80
CA MET A 609 -10.82 46.60 -10.53
C MET A 609 -11.59 47.92 -10.74
N LYS A 610 -10.96 49.08 -10.54
CA LYS A 610 -11.57 50.38 -10.90
C LYS A 610 -10.63 51.27 -11.71
N ARG A 611 -10.49 50.96 -12.99
CA ARG A 611 -10.50 51.99 -14.05
C ARG A 611 -11.40 51.51 -15.19
N GLN A 612 -12.59 52.09 -15.22
CA GLN A 612 -13.53 51.99 -16.33
C GLN A 612 -12.91 52.54 -17.62
N ARG A 613 -13.27 51.88 -18.72
CA ARG A 613 -13.35 52.47 -20.05
C ARG A 613 -14.02 53.84 -19.95
N LYS A 614 -13.42 54.82 -20.64
CA LYS A 614 -14.07 56.09 -20.96
C LYS A 614 -15.41 55.82 -21.64
N SER A 615 -16.33 56.74 -21.40
CA SER A 615 -17.43 57.19 -22.28
C SER A 615 -18.04 56.18 -23.26
N LEU A 616 -19.36 56.06 -23.31
CA LEU A 616 -20.37 56.97 -22.72
C LEU A 616 -21.07 56.33 -21.52
#